data_AF-A0A6N6RQJ9-F1
#
_entry.id   AF-A0A6N6RQJ9-F1
#
_cell.length_a   1.000
_cell.length_b   1.000
_cell.length_c   1.000
_cell.angle_alpha   90.00
_cell.angle_beta   90.00
_cell.angle_gamma   90.00
#
_symmetry.space_group_name_H-M   'P 1'
#
loop_
_entity.id
_entity.type
_entity.pdbx_description
1 polymer ?
#
loop_
_entity_poly.entity_id
_entity_poly.type
_entity_poly.pdbx_seq_one_letter_code
_entity_poly.pdbx_strand_id
1 'polypeptide(L)'
;MSSYPLQRFSVAPMLDWTDRHCRYFHRQLSEHALLYTEMVTTGAIIHGKGDFLAYNEEEHPIALQLGGSNVKDLVHCAKLAAERGYDEVNLNVGCPSDRVQNGRFGACLMGEPDLVAECVAEMKAVVDIPVTVKTRIGIDDQDSYEFLTKFVSTVHEKGGCDQFTIHARKAWLSGLSPKENREIPPLDYPRAYQIKKDFPQLVIAVNGGIKTLAEAKEHLAHLDGVMIGREAYQSPYLLAEVDQQLFGSDKPIKKRREIVESMYPYIERQLENGAHLGHITRHMLGLFQSMPGARQWRRYISENAHKPGSGIEVVEAALAKIPAELDV
;
A
#
# COMPACT_ATOMS: atom_id res chain seq x y z
N MET A 1 18.64 -11.12 9.43
CA MET A 1 17.45 -10.37 9.88
C MET A 1 17.74 -8.90 9.64
N SER A 2 16.87 -8.20 8.90
CA SER A 2 16.99 -6.76 8.69
C SER A 2 16.98 -6.03 10.04
N SER A 3 17.85 -5.05 10.23
CA SER A 3 17.87 -4.20 11.44
C SER A 3 16.75 -3.16 11.45
N TYR A 4 15.86 -3.16 10.45
CA TYR A 4 14.84 -2.14 10.25
C TYR A 4 13.43 -2.68 10.55
N PRO A 5 12.50 -1.83 11.03
CA PRO A 5 11.09 -2.20 11.15
C PRO A 5 10.50 -2.52 9.77
N LEU A 6 9.43 -3.33 9.72
CA LEU A 6 8.73 -3.66 8.47
C LEU A 6 8.27 -2.40 7.72
N GLN A 7 7.84 -1.37 8.45
CA GLN A 7 7.33 -0.12 7.87
C GLN A 7 8.43 0.83 7.36
N ARG A 8 9.72 0.44 7.43
CA ARG A 8 10.84 1.24 6.91
C ARG A 8 10.56 1.74 5.49
N PHE A 9 10.02 0.88 4.65
CA PHE A 9 9.45 1.25 3.36
C PHE A 9 8.21 0.40 3.07
N SER A 10 7.14 1.03 2.60
CA SER A 10 5.92 0.34 2.19
C SER A 10 5.30 0.90 0.92
N VAL A 11 4.59 0.03 0.18
CA VAL A 11 3.72 0.44 -0.92
C VAL A 11 2.31 0.68 -0.38
N ALA A 12 1.74 1.84 -0.67
CA ALA A 12 0.46 2.24 -0.10
C ALA A 12 -0.71 1.35 -0.58
N PRO A 13 -1.72 1.10 0.27
CA PRO A 13 -2.97 0.47 -0.13
C PRO A 13 -3.72 1.37 -1.13
N MET A 14 -4.04 0.83 -2.31
CA MET A 14 -4.69 1.57 -3.40
C MET A 14 -5.79 0.72 -4.05
N LEU A 15 -7.05 1.02 -3.74
CA LEU A 15 -8.24 0.36 -4.30
C LEU A 15 -8.28 0.42 -5.83
N ASP A 16 -8.46 -0.73 -6.47
CA ASP A 16 -8.35 -1.07 -7.90
C ASP A 16 -6.91 -1.11 -8.47
N TRP A 17 -5.88 -1.01 -7.61
CA TRP A 17 -4.47 -0.99 -8.03
C TRP A 17 -3.61 -2.03 -7.32
N THR A 18 -3.60 -2.08 -5.99
CA THR A 18 -2.74 -3.01 -5.22
C THR A 18 -3.42 -4.35 -4.96
N ASP A 19 -4.01 -4.93 -6.01
CA ASP A 19 -4.50 -6.31 -5.97
C ASP A 19 -3.31 -7.31 -5.91
N ARG A 20 -3.62 -8.60 -5.83
CA ARG A 20 -2.61 -9.66 -5.72
C ARG A 20 -1.65 -9.72 -6.92
N HIS A 21 -2.10 -9.33 -8.12
CA HIS A 21 -1.27 -9.35 -9.33
C HIS A 21 -0.25 -8.20 -9.30
N CYS A 22 -0.70 -7.02 -8.87
CA CYS A 22 0.17 -5.87 -8.64
C CYS A 22 1.21 -6.14 -7.55
N ARG A 23 0.77 -6.72 -6.42
CA ARG A 23 1.67 -7.02 -5.29
C ARG A 23 2.69 -8.10 -5.65
N TYR A 24 2.29 -9.15 -6.37
CA TYR A 24 3.24 -10.14 -6.90
C TYR A 24 4.30 -9.47 -7.79
N PHE A 25 3.89 -8.58 -8.69
CA PHE A 25 4.81 -7.81 -9.53
C PHE A 25 5.75 -6.90 -8.70
N HIS A 26 5.22 -6.19 -7.69
CA HIS A 26 6.05 -5.39 -6.79
C HIS A 26 7.07 -6.22 -6.00
N ARG A 27 6.73 -7.45 -5.64
CA ARG A 27 7.67 -8.36 -4.99
C ARG A 27 8.82 -8.78 -5.91
N GLN A 28 8.61 -8.82 -7.23
CA GLN A 28 9.73 -9.06 -8.16
C GLN A 28 10.76 -7.94 -8.14
N LEU A 29 10.34 -6.73 -7.76
CA LEU A 29 11.16 -5.52 -7.68
C LEU A 29 11.86 -5.37 -6.31
N SER A 30 11.18 -5.68 -5.21
CA SER A 30 11.74 -5.55 -3.86
C SER A 30 11.33 -6.73 -3.00
N GLU A 31 12.30 -7.35 -2.33
CA GLU A 31 12.11 -8.44 -1.36
C GLU A 31 11.72 -7.91 0.03
N HIS A 32 12.06 -6.66 0.36
CA HIS A 32 11.88 -6.12 1.71
C HIS A 32 10.71 -5.14 1.87
N ALA A 33 10.22 -4.53 0.79
CA ALA A 33 9.09 -3.62 0.89
C ALA A 33 7.86 -4.32 1.51
N LEU A 34 7.26 -3.67 2.50
CA LEU A 34 5.96 -4.08 3.04
C LEU A 34 4.88 -3.73 2.01
N LEU A 35 4.17 -4.75 1.53
CA LEU A 35 3.09 -4.58 0.58
C LEU A 35 1.76 -4.50 1.32
N TYR A 36 0.89 -3.57 0.94
CA TYR A 36 -0.47 -3.50 1.47
C TYR A 36 -1.47 -4.01 0.43
N THR A 37 -2.48 -4.74 0.89
CA THR A 37 -3.66 -5.04 0.09
C THR A 37 -4.38 -3.76 -0.32
N GLU A 38 -5.38 -3.87 -1.18
CA GLU A 38 -6.42 -2.86 -1.23
C GLU A 38 -7.13 -2.75 0.13
N MET A 39 -7.86 -1.65 0.35
CA MET A 39 -8.74 -1.58 1.53
C MET A 39 -9.91 -2.55 1.34
N VAL A 40 -9.99 -3.57 2.19
CA VAL A 40 -11.06 -4.57 2.19
C VAL A 40 -12.02 -4.28 3.34
N THR A 41 -13.32 -4.18 3.05
CA THR A 41 -14.29 -3.93 4.12
C THR A 41 -14.57 -5.19 4.92
N THR A 42 -14.87 -5.06 6.21
CA THR A 42 -15.25 -6.21 7.04
C THR A 42 -16.46 -6.95 6.47
N GLY A 43 -17.47 -6.21 5.99
CA GLY A 43 -18.64 -6.80 5.34
C GLY A 43 -18.33 -7.61 4.09
N ALA A 44 -17.29 -7.24 3.31
CA ALA A 44 -16.87 -8.03 2.16
C ALA A 44 -16.26 -9.38 2.59
N ILE A 45 -15.47 -9.40 3.66
CA ILE A 45 -14.87 -10.63 4.20
C ILE A 45 -15.95 -11.54 4.80
N ILE A 46 -16.89 -10.98 5.56
CA ILE A 46 -17.87 -11.76 6.32
C ILE A 46 -19.04 -12.26 5.45
N HIS A 47 -19.50 -11.43 4.51
CA HIS A 47 -20.73 -11.69 3.75
C HIS A 47 -20.51 -11.82 2.25
N GLY A 48 -19.31 -11.49 1.75
CA GLY A 48 -19.00 -11.57 0.34
C GLY A 48 -18.86 -13.01 -0.14
N LYS A 49 -19.09 -13.20 -1.45
CA LYS A 49 -19.00 -14.53 -2.09
C LYS A 49 -17.58 -14.87 -2.59
N GLY A 50 -16.69 -13.88 -2.66
CA GLY A 50 -15.32 -14.03 -3.12
C GLY A 50 -14.34 -14.21 -1.96
N ASP A 51 -13.14 -14.71 -2.25
CA ASP A 51 -12.05 -14.75 -1.27
C ASP A 51 -11.32 -13.40 -1.23
N PHE A 52 -11.77 -12.51 -0.34
CA PHE A 52 -11.19 -11.18 -0.16
C PHE A 52 -9.88 -11.18 0.66
N LEU A 53 -9.45 -12.35 1.14
CA LEU A 53 -8.18 -12.55 1.87
C LEU A 53 -7.13 -13.28 1.02
N ALA A 54 -7.39 -13.48 -0.28
CA ALA A 54 -6.47 -14.17 -1.16
C ALA A 54 -5.19 -13.35 -1.43
N TYR A 55 -4.05 -13.99 -1.26
CA TYR A 55 -2.73 -13.53 -1.69
C TYR A 55 -1.90 -14.70 -2.24
N ASN A 56 -0.76 -14.41 -2.86
CA ASN A 56 0.27 -15.38 -3.27
C ASN A 56 1.35 -15.42 -2.19
N GLU A 57 1.81 -16.62 -1.79
CA GLU A 57 2.82 -16.81 -0.72
C GLU A 57 4.09 -15.96 -0.93
N GLU A 58 4.45 -15.68 -2.17
CA GLU A 58 5.61 -14.85 -2.50
C GLU A 58 5.45 -13.39 -2.00
N GLU A 59 4.23 -12.91 -1.75
CA GLU A 59 3.95 -11.51 -1.40
C GLU A 59 4.46 -11.07 -0.02
N HIS A 60 4.87 -11.99 0.86
CA HIS A 60 5.40 -11.66 2.19
C HIS A 60 6.67 -10.76 2.11
N PRO A 61 6.82 -9.75 3.00
CA PRO A 61 5.85 -9.32 4.00
C PRO A 61 4.65 -8.54 3.41
N ILE A 62 3.43 -8.86 3.87
CA ILE A 62 2.17 -8.28 3.42
C ILE A 62 1.23 -7.91 4.58
N ALA A 63 0.64 -6.72 4.48
CA ALA A 63 -0.37 -6.20 5.39
C ALA A 63 -1.77 -6.24 4.76
N LEU A 64 -2.77 -6.71 5.51
CA LEU A 64 -4.18 -6.55 5.17
C LEU A 64 -4.68 -5.20 5.69
N GLN A 65 -5.20 -4.34 4.81
CA GLN A 65 -5.89 -3.13 5.25
C GLN A 65 -7.41 -3.36 5.35
N LEU A 66 -7.95 -3.25 6.57
CA LEU A 66 -9.38 -3.34 6.87
C LEU A 66 -10.06 -1.97 6.84
N GLY A 67 -11.29 -1.96 6.29
CA GLY A 67 -12.25 -0.87 6.40
C GLY A 67 -13.48 -1.27 7.21
N GLY A 68 -13.66 -0.66 8.37
CA GLY A 68 -14.82 -0.91 9.24
C GLY A 68 -14.75 -0.11 10.54
N SER A 69 -15.82 -0.16 11.32
CA SER A 69 -15.92 0.47 12.65
C SER A 69 -16.71 -0.34 13.67
N ASN A 70 -17.30 -1.47 13.25
CA ASN A 70 -17.90 -2.42 14.18
C ASN A 70 -16.78 -3.28 14.80
N VAL A 71 -16.62 -3.18 16.11
CA VAL A 71 -15.58 -3.88 16.87
C VAL A 71 -15.64 -5.40 16.65
N LYS A 72 -16.81 -6.02 16.72
CA LYS A 72 -16.95 -7.48 16.58
C LYS A 72 -16.55 -7.96 15.18
N ASP A 73 -16.96 -7.22 14.16
CA ASP A 73 -16.63 -7.56 12.77
C ASP A 73 -15.12 -7.40 12.51
N LEU A 74 -14.51 -6.35 13.04
CA LEU A 74 -13.07 -6.11 12.93
C LEU A 74 -12.25 -7.20 13.64
N VAL A 75 -12.63 -7.57 14.86
CA VAL A 75 -12.04 -8.69 15.61
C VAL A 75 -12.12 -9.99 14.82
N HIS A 76 -13.28 -10.29 14.24
CA HIS A 76 -13.46 -11.49 13.43
C HIS A 76 -12.57 -11.48 12.18
N CYS A 77 -12.53 -10.36 11.45
CA CYS A 77 -11.69 -10.22 10.27
C CYS A 77 -10.19 -10.27 10.59
N ALA A 78 -9.76 -9.70 11.71
CA ALA A 78 -8.38 -9.76 12.17
C ALA A 78 -7.94 -11.21 12.45
N LYS A 79 -8.78 -12.00 13.13
CA LYS A 79 -8.53 -13.44 13.33
C LYS A 79 -8.37 -14.18 12.00
N LEU A 80 -9.30 -13.98 11.07
CA LEU A 80 -9.24 -14.61 9.75
C LEU A 80 -7.98 -14.20 8.98
N ALA A 81 -7.52 -12.95 9.12
CA ALA A 81 -6.29 -12.47 8.50
C ALA A 81 -5.05 -13.17 9.12
N ALA A 82 -4.97 -13.23 10.44
CA ALA A 82 -3.88 -13.91 11.13
C ALA A 82 -3.84 -15.42 10.82
N GLU A 83 -5.00 -16.09 10.84
CA GLU A 83 -5.14 -17.50 10.47
C GLU A 83 -4.76 -17.76 9.00
N ARG A 84 -5.01 -16.78 8.12
CA ARG A 84 -4.60 -16.87 6.72
C ARG A 84 -3.09 -16.75 6.55
N GLY A 85 -2.41 -16.00 7.42
CA GLY A 85 -0.96 -15.83 7.42
C GLY A 85 -0.45 -14.42 7.15
N TYR A 86 -1.31 -13.38 7.14
CA TYR A 86 -0.86 -11.99 6.98
C TYR A 86 0.16 -11.59 8.06
N ASP A 87 1.13 -10.72 7.70
CA ASP A 87 2.15 -10.25 8.65
C ASP A 87 1.68 -9.06 9.48
N GLU A 88 0.63 -8.36 9.05
CA GLU A 88 0.10 -7.17 9.70
C GLU A 88 -1.40 -7.00 9.36
N VAL A 89 -2.18 -6.53 10.35
CA VAL A 89 -3.53 -5.98 10.13
C VAL A 89 -3.47 -4.47 10.29
N ASN A 90 -3.93 -3.72 9.29
CA ASN A 90 -3.96 -2.27 9.32
C ASN A 90 -5.39 -1.75 9.28
N LEU A 91 -5.75 -0.83 10.17
CA LEU A 91 -7.05 -0.16 10.15
C LEU A 91 -6.99 1.12 9.32
N ASN A 92 -7.88 1.25 8.33
CA ASN A 92 -8.01 2.46 7.54
C ASN A 92 -8.78 3.55 8.31
N VAL A 93 -8.07 4.63 8.64
CA VAL A 93 -8.62 5.87 9.25
C VAL A 93 -8.28 7.08 8.36
N GLY A 94 -8.20 6.88 7.04
CA GLY A 94 -7.66 7.90 6.12
C GLY A 94 -8.37 8.06 4.78
N CYS A 95 -9.26 7.15 4.39
CA CYS A 95 -10.01 7.26 3.15
C CYS A 95 -11.18 8.26 3.28
N PRO A 96 -11.27 9.33 2.47
CA PRO A 96 -12.33 10.33 2.58
C PRO A 96 -13.53 10.08 1.66
N SER A 97 -13.62 8.97 0.94
CA SER A 97 -14.69 8.79 -0.07
C SER A 97 -16.10 8.66 0.53
N ASP A 98 -17.12 9.14 -0.16
CA ASP A 98 -18.52 9.11 0.30
C ASP A 98 -19.02 7.71 0.68
N ARG A 99 -18.66 6.68 -0.10
CA ARG A 99 -19.03 5.28 0.19
C ARG A 99 -18.51 4.82 1.55
N VAL A 100 -17.34 5.31 1.94
CA VAL A 100 -16.64 4.96 3.18
C VAL A 100 -17.26 5.70 4.37
N GLN A 101 -17.62 6.97 4.18
CA GLN A 101 -18.33 7.74 5.19
C GLN A 101 -19.73 7.19 5.48
N ASN A 102 -20.48 6.82 4.44
CA ASN A 102 -21.81 6.22 4.59
C ASN A 102 -21.76 4.88 5.35
N GLY A 103 -20.67 4.13 5.21
CA GLY A 103 -20.42 2.93 5.99
C GLY A 103 -19.81 3.17 7.37
N ARG A 104 -19.59 4.43 7.76
CA ARG A 104 -18.93 4.86 9.01
C ARG A 104 -17.52 4.28 9.20
N PHE A 105 -16.66 4.33 8.19
CA PHE A 105 -15.24 3.98 8.32
C PHE A 105 -14.34 4.99 7.60
N GLY A 106 -13.02 4.81 7.64
CA GLY A 106 -12.07 5.69 6.98
C GLY A 106 -11.84 7.02 7.71
N ALA A 107 -11.65 8.11 6.97
CA ALA A 107 -11.18 9.39 7.54
C ALA A 107 -12.13 9.98 8.59
N CYS A 108 -13.44 9.73 8.51
CA CYS A 108 -14.39 10.22 9.52
C CYS A 108 -14.08 9.68 10.93
N LEU A 109 -13.44 8.51 11.04
CA LEU A 109 -13.02 7.93 12.32
C LEU A 109 -11.94 8.74 13.03
N MET A 110 -11.27 9.69 12.37
CA MET A 110 -10.39 10.64 13.06
C MET A 110 -11.15 11.47 14.11
N GLY A 111 -12.45 11.71 13.92
CA GLY A 111 -13.32 12.38 14.89
C GLY A 111 -13.80 11.48 16.03
N GLU A 112 -13.54 10.16 15.96
CA GLU A 112 -13.98 9.16 16.94
C GLU A 112 -12.76 8.37 17.50
N PRO A 113 -11.74 9.03 18.10
CA PRO A 113 -10.49 8.37 18.51
C PRO A 113 -10.69 7.26 19.56
N ASP A 114 -11.69 7.41 20.45
CA ASP A 114 -12.01 6.37 21.44
C ASP A 114 -12.55 5.08 20.78
N LEU A 115 -13.37 5.22 19.73
CA LEU A 115 -13.86 4.07 18.97
C LEU A 115 -12.72 3.38 18.22
N VAL A 116 -11.81 4.16 17.61
CA VAL A 116 -10.62 3.61 16.96
C VAL A 116 -9.76 2.86 17.96
N ALA A 117 -9.56 3.42 19.16
CA ALA A 117 -8.81 2.78 20.22
C ALA A 117 -9.44 1.45 20.66
N GLU A 118 -10.77 1.42 20.87
CA GLU A 118 -11.52 0.19 21.19
C GLU A 118 -11.35 -0.86 20.09
N CYS A 119 -11.52 -0.47 18.81
CA CYS A 119 -11.34 -1.36 17.68
C CYS A 119 -9.92 -1.96 17.64
N VAL A 120 -8.89 -1.15 17.86
CA VAL A 120 -7.50 -1.62 17.84
C VAL A 120 -7.20 -2.53 19.04
N ALA A 121 -7.61 -2.16 20.25
CA ALA A 121 -7.41 -2.98 21.45
C ALA A 121 -8.02 -4.38 21.28
N GLU A 122 -9.26 -4.45 20.83
CA GLU A 122 -9.98 -5.70 20.68
C GLU A 122 -9.42 -6.57 19.54
N MET A 123 -8.98 -5.97 18.43
CA MET A 123 -8.24 -6.71 17.39
C MET A 123 -6.91 -7.26 17.93
N LYS A 124 -6.12 -6.44 18.65
CA LYS A 124 -4.84 -6.87 19.24
C LYS A 124 -5.00 -7.98 20.26
N ALA A 125 -6.11 -7.99 21.00
CA ALA A 125 -6.38 -9.02 22.01
C ALA A 125 -6.55 -10.44 21.42
N VAL A 126 -6.69 -10.56 20.09
CA VAL A 126 -6.99 -11.83 19.43
C VAL A 126 -6.00 -12.25 18.34
N VAL A 127 -4.95 -11.45 18.07
CA VAL A 127 -3.90 -11.78 17.10
C VAL A 127 -2.52 -11.42 17.65
N ASP A 128 -1.51 -12.20 17.29
CA ASP A 128 -0.11 -11.95 17.67
C ASP A 128 0.63 -11.01 16.69
N ILE A 129 0.10 -10.87 15.46
CA ILE A 129 0.65 -9.96 14.45
C ILE A 129 0.32 -8.49 14.78
N PRO A 130 1.13 -7.51 14.33
CA PRO A 130 0.85 -6.10 14.57
C PRO A 130 -0.52 -5.67 14.04
N VAL A 131 -1.23 -4.90 14.87
CA VAL A 131 -2.41 -4.13 14.47
C VAL A 131 -2.01 -2.66 14.42
N THR A 132 -2.09 -2.05 13.24
CA THR A 132 -1.54 -0.70 12.97
C THR A 132 -2.63 0.23 12.43
N VAL A 133 -2.38 1.53 12.41
CA VAL A 133 -3.35 2.53 11.92
C VAL A 133 -2.77 3.38 10.80
N LYS A 134 -3.49 3.49 9.69
CA LYS A 134 -3.19 4.46 8.62
C LYS A 134 -4.17 5.62 8.67
N THR A 135 -3.68 6.82 8.95
CA THR A 135 -4.50 8.03 9.19
C THR A 135 -4.04 9.22 8.34
N ARG A 136 -4.67 10.39 8.56
CA ARG A 136 -4.30 11.71 8.01
C ARG A 136 -3.88 12.66 9.13
N ILE A 137 -3.54 13.89 8.77
CA ILE A 137 -3.19 14.95 9.74
C ILE A 137 -4.38 15.75 10.27
N GLY A 138 -5.60 15.48 9.80
CA GLY A 138 -6.82 16.20 10.16
C GLY A 138 -8.00 15.90 9.23
N ILE A 139 -9.19 16.29 9.64
CA ILE A 139 -10.44 16.22 8.84
C ILE A 139 -11.19 17.54 8.91
N ASP A 140 -11.73 18.00 7.77
CA ASP A 140 -12.49 19.25 7.66
C ASP A 140 -11.82 20.38 8.46
N ASP A 141 -12.53 21.10 9.32
CA ASP A 141 -11.95 22.17 10.15
C ASP A 141 -11.26 21.66 11.44
N GLN A 142 -11.24 20.34 11.66
CA GLN A 142 -10.49 19.68 12.73
C GLN A 142 -9.12 19.24 12.20
N ASP A 143 -8.21 20.22 12.06
CA ASP A 143 -6.87 19.99 11.52
C ASP A 143 -5.77 20.71 12.31
N SER A 144 -5.99 20.97 13.61
CA SER A 144 -4.94 21.49 14.49
C SER A 144 -3.92 20.40 14.85
N TYR A 145 -2.75 20.79 15.37
CA TYR A 145 -1.77 19.82 15.86
C TYR A 145 -2.32 19.06 17.07
N GLU A 146 -3.00 19.74 17.98
CA GLU A 146 -3.62 19.18 19.17
C GLU A 146 -4.66 18.11 18.81
N PHE A 147 -5.40 18.30 17.72
CA PHE A 147 -6.33 17.31 17.20
C PHE A 147 -5.62 16.01 16.82
N LEU A 148 -4.54 16.11 16.03
CA LEU A 148 -3.75 14.95 15.62
C LEU A 148 -3.08 14.27 16.83
N THR A 149 -2.48 15.05 17.72
CA THR A 149 -1.83 14.55 18.94
C THR A 149 -2.82 13.81 19.84
N LYS A 150 -4.02 14.37 20.05
CA LYS A 150 -5.09 13.71 20.82
C LYS A 150 -5.52 12.39 20.17
N PHE A 151 -5.65 12.36 18.84
CA PHE A 151 -5.97 11.13 18.13
C PHE A 151 -4.89 10.06 18.36
N VAL A 152 -3.62 10.40 18.11
CA VAL A 152 -2.48 9.47 18.25
C VAL A 152 -2.35 8.98 19.70
N SER A 153 -2.39 9.89 20.68
CA SER A 153 -2.25 9.52 22.09
C SER A 153 -3.39 8.61 22.55
N THR A 154 -4.64 8.92 22.19
CA THR A 154 -5.80 8.10 22.59
C THR A 154 -5.72 6.69 22.00
N VAL A 155 -5.41 6.57 20.71
CA VAL A 155 -5.31 5.28 20.01
C VAL A 155 -4.12 4.47 20.49
N HIS A 156 -3.02 5.12 20.88
CA HIS A 156 -1.88 4.46 21.52
C HIS A 156 -2.20 4.01 22.95
N GLU A 157 -2.60 4.93 23.83
CA GLU A 157 -2.75 4.68 25.28
C GLU A 157 -3.88 3.70 25.60
N LYS A 158 -5.01 3.81 24.88
CA LYS A 158 -6.18 2.94 25.12
C LYS A 158 -6.22 1.75 24.17
N GLY A 159 -5.77 1.93 22.93
CA GLY A 159 -5.79 0.89 21.90
C GLY A 159 -4.54 0.00 21.90
N GLY A 160 -3.45 0.46 22.51
CA GLY A 160 -2.15 -0.19 22.39
C GLY A 160 -1.54 -0.09 21.00
N CYS A 161 -1.98 0.84 20.13
CA CYS A 161 -1.39 0.99 18.81
C CYS A 161 0.02 1.59 18.92
N ASP A 162 1.03 0.87 18.44
CA ASP A 162 2.43 1.32 18.49
C ASP A 162 2.95 1.82 17.14
N GLN A 163 2.15 1.68 16.07
CA GLN A 163 2.59 1.95 14.71
C GLN A 163 1.54 2.73 13.92
N PHE A 164 1.95 3.88 13.38
CA PHE A 164 1.08 4.78 12.63
C PHE A 164 1.69 5.15 11.28
N THR A 165 0.90 5.04 10.21
CA THR A 165 1.23 5.66 8.93
C THR A 165 0.38 6.92 8.72
N ILE A 166 1.02 8.09 8.68
CA ILE A 166 0.34 9.39 8.57
C ILE A 166 0.45 9.88 7.13
N HIS A 167 -0.69 9.97 6.43
CA HIS A 167 -0.77 10.74 5.20
C HIS A 167 -0.75 12.23 5.53
N ALA A 168 0.30 12.93 5.11
CA ALA A 168 0.61 14.31 5.49
C ALA A 168 -0.30 15.37 4.84
N ARG A 169 -1.55 15.02 4.53
CA ARG A 169 -2.61 15.94 4.07
C ARG A 169 -3.87 15.70 4.88
N LYS A 170 -4.57 16.77 5.27
CA LYS A 170 -5.92 16.67 5.82
C LYS A 170 -6.87 16.03 4.80
N ALA A 171 -8.01 15.53 5.26
CA ALA A 171 -9.11 15.14 4.40
C ALA A 171 -10.25 16.15 4.51
N TRP A 172 -10.82 16.52 3.38
CA TRP A 172 -12.16 17.09 3.34
C TRP A 172 -13.14 15.94 3.15
N LEU A 173 -14.07 15.80 4.10
CA LEU A 173 -15.11 14.77 4.07
C LEU A 173 -16.27 15.16 3.13
N SER A 174 -16.36 16.43 2.73
CA SER A 174 -17.30 16.87 1.72
C SER A 174 -16.66 17.83 0.74
N GLY A 175 -17.28 17.98 -0.43
CA GLY A 175 -16.88 18.97 -1.44
C GLY A 175 -15.68 18.59 -2.32
N LEU A 176 -14.89 17.57 -1.96
CA LEU A 176 -13.76 17.09 -2.78
C LEU A 176 -13.84 15.59 -3.06
N SER A 177 -13.57 15.20 -4.31
CA SER A 177 -13.39 13.79 -4.67
C SER A 177 -12.15 13.18 -3.96
N PRO A 178 -12.04 11.84 -3.87
CA PRO A 178 -10.86 11.19 -3.31
C PRO A 178 -9.55 11.55 -4.04
N LYS A 179 -9.61 11.87 -5.34
CA LYS A 179 -8.44 12.32 -6.10
C LYS A 179 -8.02 13.71 -5.67
N GLU A 180 -8.95 14.66 -5.63
CA GLU A 180 -8.71 16.04 -5.19
C GLU A 180 -8.21 16.10 -3.74
N ASN A 181 -8.73 15.24 -2.87
CA ASN A 181 -8.25 15.05 -1.49
C ASN A 181 -6.79 14.60 -1.35
N ARG A 182 -6.13 14.20 -2.45
CA ARG A 182 -4.70 13.85 -2.52
C ARG A 182 -3.86 14.87 -3.30
N GLU A 183 -4.49 15.92 -3.82
CA GLU A 183 -3.86 16.91 -4.71
C GLU A 183 -4.06 18.35 -4.24
N ILE A 184 -5.22 18.69 -3.67
CA ILE A 184 -5.58 20.06 -3.26
C ILE A 184 -5.06 20.41 -1.85
N PRO A 185 -5.38 19.71 -0.74
CA PRO A 185 -4.96 20.15 0.59
C PRO A 185 -3.44 20.06 0.74
N PRO A 186 -2.72 21.10 1.19
CA PRO A 186 -1.26 21.11 1.17
C PRO A 186 -0.65 19.95 1.99
N LEU A 187 0.56 19.56 1.62
CA LEU A 187 1.36 18.62 2.41
C LEU A 187 1.95 19.34 3.62
N ASP A 188 1.92 18.69 4.78
CA ASP A 188 2.53 19.14 6.03
C ASP A 188 3.27 17.97 6.70
N TYR A 189 4.45 17.65 6.15
CA TYR A 189 5.35 16.64 6.73
C TYR A 189 5.89 17.01 8.11
N PRO A 190 6.25 18.29 8.40
CA PRO A 190 6.71 18.69 9.73
C PRO A 190 5.77 18.26 10.86
N ARG A 191 4.45 18.20 10.61
CA ARG A 191 3.50 17.70 11.59
C ARG A 191 3.70 16.24 11.96
N ALA A 192 3.97 15.37 10.99
CA ALA A 192 4.30 13.97 11.26
C ALA A 192 5.65 13.84 12.01
N TYR A 193 6.62 14.70 11.69
CA TYR A 193 7.90 14.75 12.41
C TYR A 193 7.72 15.16 13.86
N GLN A 194 6.83 16.13 14.13
CA GLN A 194 6.55 16.56 15.50
C GLN A 194 5.89 15.45 16.31
N ILE A 195 4.98 14.67 15.72
CA ILE A 195 4.43 13.46 16.37
C ILE A 195 5.55 12.48 16.76
N LYS A 196 6.51 12.19 15.87
CA LYS A 196 7.62 11.28 16.23
C LYS A 196 8.52 11.83 17.36
N LYS A 197 8.70 13.15 17.43
CA LYS A 197 9.45 13.78 18.53
C LYS A 197 8.71 13.67 19.86
N ASP A 198 7.41 13.88 19.85
CA ASP A 198 6.57 13.87 21.06
C ASP A 198 6.29 12.44 21.55
N PHE A 199 6.28 11.46 20.63
CA PHE A 199 6.07 10.04 20.90
C PHE A 199 7.22 9.18 20.37
N PRO A 200 8.44 9.29 20.93
CA PRO A 200 9.63 8.61 20.40
C PRO A 200 9.52 7.08 20.42
N GLN A 201 8.69 6.53 21.31
CA GLN A 201 8.42 5.10 21.42
C GLN A 201 7.59 4.51 20.28
N LEU A 202 6.85 5.34 19.53
CA LEU A 202 6.00 4.88 18.43
C LEU A 202 6.79 4.75 17.13
N VAL A 203 6.40 3.80 16.28
CA VAL A 203 6.86 3.71 14.90
C VAL A 203 5.97 4.62 14.05
N ILE A 204 6.53 5.69 13.52
CA ILE A 204 5.81 6.65 12.68
C ILE A 204 6.36 6.59 11.25
N ALA A 205 5.46 6.27 10.30
CA ALA A 205 5.73 6.36 8.88
C ALA A 205 4.96 7.52 8.24
N VAL A 206 5.56 8.19 7.25
CA VAL A 206 4.90 9.26 6.49
C VAL A 206 4.49 8.82 5.10
N ASN A 207 3.39 9.39 4.63
CA ASN A 207 2.84 9.13 3.31
C ASN A 207 2.39 10.45 2.64
N GLY A 208 2.39 10.44 1.30
CA GLY A 208 1.77 11.46 0.46
C GLY A 208 2.79 12.32 -0.25
N GLY A 209 2.69 12.44 -1.58
CA GLY A 209 3.53 13.35 -2.36
C GLY A 209 4.98 12.91 -2.63
N ILE A 210 5.45 11.85 -1.97
CA ILE A 210 6.81 11.29 -2.15
C ILE A 210 6.92 10.57 -3.50
N LYS A 211 7.91 10.96 -4.30
CA LYS A 211 8.15 10.49 -5.67
C LYS A 211 9.53 9.87 -5.90
N THR A 212 10.47 10.05 -4.97
CA THR A 212 11.84 9.52 -5.18
C THR A 212 12.39 8.86 -3.92
N LEU A 213 13.38 7.97 -4.10
CA LEU A 213 14.11 7.40 -2.96
C LEU A 213 14.99 8.43 -2.26
N ALA A 214 15.36 9.54 -2.93
CA ALA A 214 16.05 10.65 -2.29
C ALA A 214 15.13 11.36 -1.29
N GLU A 215 13.91 11.73 -1.70
CA GLU A 215 12.88 12.28 -0.81
C GLU A 215 12.55 11.30 0.33
N ALA A 216 12.45 10.00 0.03
CA ALA A 216 12.26 8.98 1.06
C ALA A 216 13.37 9.02 2.12
N LYS A 217 14.65 9.12 1.72
CA LYS A 217 15.78 9.21 2.66
C LYS A 217 15.74 10.48 3.51
N GLU A 218 15.30 11.61 2.94
CA GLU A 218 15.09 12.85 3.71
C GLU A 218 14.06 12.65 4.83
N HIS A 219 12.92 12.00 4.52
CA HIS A 219 11.92 11.68 5.53
C HIS A 219 12.42 10.69 6.58
N LEU A 220 13.19 9.67 6.17
CA LEU A 220 13.77 8.66 7.05
C LEU A 220 14.86 9.18 7.99
N ALA A 221 15.32 10.42 7.82
CA ALA A 221 16.17 11.11 8.79
C ALA A 221 15.38 11.63 10.01
N HIS A 222 14.05 11.71 9.90
CA HIS A 222 13.15 12.20 10.95
C HIS A 222 12.17 11.15 11.48
N LEU A 223 11.92 10.10 10.70
CA LEU A 223 10.86 9.12 10.92
C LEU A 223 11.39 7.70 10.74
N ASP A 224 10.61 6.73 11.22
CA ASP A 224 10.98 5.32 11.17
C ASP A 224 10.70 4.71 9.79
N GLY A 225 9.69 5.26 9.07
CA GLY A 225 9.20 4.69 7.83
C GLY A 225 8.69 5.70 6.79
N VAL A 226 8.60 5.24 5.55
CA VAL A 226 7.97 5.95 4.45
C VAL A 226 7.03 5.02 3.68
N MET A 227 5.94 5.58 3.19
CA MET A 227 5.00 4.88 2.35
C MET A 227 4.80 5.61 1.02
N ILE A 228 5.07 4.92 -0.09
CA ILE A 228 4.90 5.44 -1.46
C ILE A 228 3.65 4.83 -2.09
N GLY A 229 2.78 5.66 -2.64
CA GLY A 229 1.54 5.22 -3.30
C GLY A 229 1.64 5.32 -4.82
N ARG A 230 1.05 6.39 -5.39
CA ARG A 230 0.93 6.60 -6.85
C ARG A 230 2.22 6.36 -7.61
N GLU A 231 3.35 6.84 -7.09
CA GLU A 231 4.63 6.69 -7.78
C GLU A 231 5.07 5.22 -7.88
N ALA A 232 4.84 4.41 -6.83
CA ALA A 232 5.16 2.98 -6.85
C ALA A 232 4.38 2.22 -7.93
N TYR A 233 3.21 2.73 -8.35
CA TYR A 233 2.46 2.16 -9.47
C TYR A 233 2.82 2.78 -10.83
N GLN A 234 3.03 4.09 -10.88
CA GLN A 234 3.29 4.81 -12.13
C GLN A 234 4.71 4.50 -12.65
N SER A 235 5.70 4.53 -11.77
CA SER A 235 7.11 4.31 -12.09
C SER A 235 7.71 3.15 -11.26
N PRO A 236 7.12 1.93 -11.29
CA PRO A 236 7.38 0.85 -10.33
C PRO A 236 8.84 0.41 -10.26
N TYR A 237 9.65 0.68 -11.29
CA TYR A 237 11.08 0.36 -11.22
C TYR A 237 11.82 1.07 -10.08
N LEU A 238 11.29 2.15 -9.50
CA LEU A 238 11.86 2.75 -8.29
C LEU A 238 11.98 1.73 -7.13
N LEU A 239 11.14 0.71 -7.12
CA LEU A 239 11.14 -0.35 -6.12
C LEU A 239 12.36 -1.27 -6.25
N ALA A 240 12.92 -1.40 -7.45
CA ALA A 240 14.11 -2.24 -7.71
C ALA A 240 15.33 -1.80 -6.90
N GLU A 241 15.37 -0.53 -6.51
CA GLU A 241 16.48 0.08 -5.77
C GLU A 241 16.22 0.16 -4.25
N VAL A 242 15.00 -0.15 -3.79
CA VAL A 242 14.59 -0.02 -2.38
C VAL A 242 15.45 -0.88 -1.46
N ASP A 243 15.66 -2.15 -1.82
CA ASP A 243 16.36 -3.11 -0.97
C ASP A 243 17.81 -2.68 -0.71
N GLN A 244 18.52 -2.24 -1.74
CA GLN A 244 19.88 -1.71 -1.58
C GLN A 244 19.88 -0.39 -0.83
N GLN A 245 19.07 0.57 -1.29
CA GLN A 245 19.16 1.96 -0.82
C GLN A 245 18.61 2.18 0.58
N LEU A 246 17.61 1.39 1.01
CA LEU A 246 16.88 1.61 2.27
C LEU A 246 17.00 0.46 3.27
N PHE A 247 17.39 -0.74 2.81
CA PHE A 247 17.57 -1.92 3.65
C PHE A 247 19.00 -2.48 3.66
N GLY A 248 19.92 -1.91 2.87
CA GLY A 248 21.33 -2.29 2.87
C GLY A 248 21.62 -3.65 2.24
N SER A 249 20.73 -4.14 1.35
CA SER A 249 20.98 -5.36 0.57
C SER A 249 22.20 -5.19 -0.33
N ASP A 250 23.00 -6.25 -0.46
CA ASP A 250 24.15 -6.35 -1.37
C ASP A 250 23.79 -7.02 -2.71
N LYS A 251 22.57 -7.56 -2.84
CA LYS A 251 22.08 -8.19 -4.07
C LYS A 251 22.04 -7.18 -5.21
N PRO A 252 22.44 -7.55 -6.43
CA PRO A 252 22.37 -6.65 -7.57
C PRO A 252 20.92 -6.25 -7.86
N ILE A 253 20.72 -5.00 -8.28
CA ILE A 253 19.41 -4.50 -8.75
C ILE A 253 19.05 -5.26 -10.03
N LYS A 254 17.90 -5.93 -10.03
CA LYS A 254 17.39 -6.62 -11.21
C LYS A 254 17.08 -5.63 -12.32
N LYS A 255 17.49 -5.98 -13.54
CA LYS A 255 17.09 -5.30 -14.77
C LYS A 255 15.58 -5.47 -15.01
N ARG A 256 14.96 -4.48 -15.65
CA ARG A 256 13.56 -4.51 -16.10
C ARG A 256 13.27 -5.73 -16.96
N ARG A 257 14.16 -6.13 -17.87
CA ARG A 257 13.97 -7.37 -18.66
C ARG A 257 13.87 -8.60 -17.77
N GLU A 258 14.80 -8.76 -16.82
CA GLU A 258 14.81 -9.86 -15.85
C GLU A 258 13.52 -9.87 -15.01
N ILE A 259 13.02 -8.69 -14.63
CA ILE A 259 11.74 -8.54 -13.93
C ILE A 259 10.57 -9.00 -14.80
N VAL A 260 10.52 -8.64 -16.09
CA VAL A 260 9.47 -9.12 -16.99
C VAL A 260 9.52 -10.63 -17.14
N GLU A 261 10.71 -11.20 -17.34
CA GLU A 261 10.90 -12.64 -17.49
C GLU A 261 10.50 -13.41 -16.22
N SER A 262 10.79 -12.85 -15.04
CA SER A 262 10.36 -13.43 -13.76
C SER A 262 8.84 -13.51 -13.58
N MET A 263 8.07 -12.74 -14.38
CA MET A 263 6.60 -12.80 -14.37
C MET A 263 6.04 -13.93 -15.22
N TYR A 264 6.80 -14.55 -16.12
CA TYR A 264 6.25 -15.56 -17.05
C TYR A 264 5.64 -16.77 -16.32
N PRO A 265 6.31 -17.42 -15.35
CA PRO A 265 5.72 -18.56 -14.65
C PRO A 265 4.46 -18.18 -13.87
N TYR A 266 4.40 -16.95 -13.35
CA TYR A 266 3.23 -16.44 -12.67
C TYR A 266 2.05 -16.23 -13.63
N ILE A 267 2.33 -15.61 -14.78
CA ILE A 267 1.32 -15.37 -15.80
C ILE A 267 0.72 -16.69 -16.27
N GLU A 268 1.55 -17.66 -16.66
CA GLU A 268 1.10 -18.99 -17.10
C GLU A 268 0.22 -19.65 -16.03
N ARG A 269 0.68 -19.70 -14.78
CA ARG A 269 -0.08 -20.25 -13.65
C ARG A 269 -1.42 -19.56 -13.43
N GLN A 270 -1.50 -18.24 -13.57
CA GLN A 270 -2.76 -17.51 -13.39
C GLN A 270 -3.72 -17.72 -14.57
N LEU A 271 -3.21 -17.81 -15.80
CA LEU A 271 -4.01 -18.09 -17.00
C LEU A 271 -4.62 -19.49 -16.94
N GLU A 272 -3.85 -20.50 -16.48
CA GLU A 272 -4.36 -21.86 -16.24
C GLU A 272 -5.50 -21.89 -15.21
N ASN A 273 -5.44 -20.99 -14.22
CA ASN A 273 -6.48 -20.79 -13.21
C ASN A 273 -7.64 -19.89 -13.69
N GLY A 274 -7.69 -19.54 -14.98
CA GLY A 274 -8.78 -18.79 -15.59
C GLY A 274 -8.69 -17.27 -15.45
N ALA A 275 -7.55 -16.72 -15.02
CA ALA A 275 -7.34 -15.27 -15.04
C ALA A 275 -7.23 -14.76 -16.49
N HIS A 276 -7.51 -13.47 -16.69
CA HIS A 276 -7.27 -12.80 -17.96
C HIS A 276 -5.91 -12.09 -17.94
N LEU A 277 -5.13 -12.22 -19.02
CA LEU A 277 -3.80 -11.60 -19.13
C LEU A 277 -3.82 -10.10 -18.80
N GLY A 278 -4.81 -9.37 -19.34
CA GLY A 278 -4.99 -7.94 -19.09
C GLY A 278 -5.15 -7.55 -17.61
N HIS A 279 -5.67 -8.43 -16.76
CA HIS A 279 -5.75 -8.18 -15.30
C HIS A 279 -4.36 -8.22 -14.65
N ILE A 280 -3.42 -8.96 -15.21
CA ILE A 280 -2.04 -9.04 -14.69
C ILE A 280 -1.20 -7.92 -15.31
N THR A 281 -1.18 -7.82 -16.63
CA THR A 281 -0.24 -6.95 -17.36
C THR A 281 -0.53 -5.47 -17.19
N ARG A 282 -1.76 -5.07 -16.78
CA ARG A 282 -2.09 -3.67 -16.47
C ARG A 282 -1.21 -3.07 -15.37
N HIS A 283 -0.66 -3.90 -14.48
CA HIS A 283 0.22 -3.47 -13.39
C HIS A 283 1.67 -3.28 -13.84
N MET A 284 2.06 -3.87 -14.98
CA MET A 284 3.42 -3.82 -15.52
C MET A 284 3.65 -2.66 -16.51
N LEU A 285 2.60 -1.89 -16.84
CA LEU A 285 2.66 -0.84 -17.88
C LEU A 285 3.67 0.27 -17.57
N GLY A 286 3.88 0.57 -16.28
CA GLY A 286 4.79 1.61 -15.80
C GLY A 286 6.27 1.19 -15.80
N LEU A 287 6.60 -0.09 -15.97
CA LEU A 287 7.97 -0.62 -15.74
C LEU A 287 9.05 0.13 -16.54
N PHE A 288 8.76 0.46 -17.80
CA PHE A 288 9.68 1.19 -18.69
C PHE A 288 9.39 2.69 -18.75
N GLN A 289 8.70 3.29 -17.78
CA GLN A 289 8.37 4.72 -17.81
C GLN A 289 9.62 5.60 -18.04
N SER A 290 9.45 6.64 -18.86
CA SER A 290 10.51 7.59 -19.25
C SER A 290 11.68 7.00 -20.05
N MET A 291 11.50 5.82 -20.68
CA MET A 291 12.51 5.18 -21.51
C MET A 291 12.14 5.13 -23.01
N PRO A 292 13.14 5.04 -23.92
CA PRO A 292 12.88 4.65 -25.30
C PRO A 292 12.14 3.30 -25.37
N GLY A 293 11.17 3.16 -26.27
CA GLY A 293 10.33 1.96 -26.39
C GLY A 293 9.15 1.89 -25.42
N ALA A 294 9.12 2.68 -24.35
CA ALA A 294 8.07 2.61 -23.31
C ALA A 294 6.64 2.79 -23.84
N ARG A 295 6.46 3.70 -24.80
CA ARG A 295 5.14 3.90 -25.45
C ARG A 295 4.72 2.66 -26.23
N GLN A 296 5.66 2.00 -26.91
CA GLN A 296 5.37 0.80 -27.70
C GLN A 296 5.08 -0.40 -26.79
N TRP A 297 5.82 -0.57 -25.69
CA TRP A 297 5.52 -1.53 -24.62
C TRP A 297 4.07 -1.41 -24.15
N ARG A 298 3.68 -0.22 -23.67
CA ARG A 298 2.31 0.01 -23.16
C ARG A 298 1.25 -0.22 -24.24
N ARG A 299 1.50 0.30 -25.44
CA ARG A 299 0.56 0.18 -26.55
C ARG A 299 0.32 -1.29 -26.92
N TYR A 300 1.38 -2.07 -27.07
CA TYR A 300 1.28 -3.46 -27.50
C TYR A 300 0.51 -4.30 -26.49
N ILE A 301 0.78 -4.14 -25.19
CA ILE A 301 0.03 -4.83 -24.13
C ILE A 301 -1.45 -4.42 -24.17
N SER A 302 -1.75 -3.12 -24.19
CA SER A 302 -3.15 -2.63 -24.18
C SER A 302 -3.96 -3.11 -25.40
N GLU A 303 -3.33 -3.21 -26.57
CA GLU A 303 -3.97 -3.65 -27.82
C GLU A 303 -4.17 -5.17 -27.90
N ASN A 304 -3.44 -5.98 -27.13
CA ASN A 304 -3.41 -7.44 -27.31
C ASN A 304 -3.78 -8.26 -26.07
N ALA A 305 -3.53 -7.79 -24.85
CA ALA A 305 -3.71 -8.57 -23.63
C ALA A 305 -5.18 -8.83 -23.21
N HIS A 306 -6.14 -8.16 -23.85
CA HIS A 306 -7.57 -8.39 -23.64
C HIS A 306 -8.16 -9.42 -24.62
N LYS A 307 -7.37 -9.89 -25.61
CA LYS A 307 -7.86 -10.80 -26.64
C LYS A 307 -7.99 -12.23 -26.09
N PRO A 308 -8.99 -13.01 -26.54
CA PRO A 308 -9.11 -14.43 -26.18
C PRO A 308 -7.84 -15.21 -26.56
N GLY A 309 -7.37 -16.07 -25.65
CA GLY A 309 -6.18 -16.89 -25.87
C GLY A 309 -4.85 -16.15 -25.77
N SER A 310 -4.82 -14.89 -25.32
CA SER A 310 -3.57 -14.17 -25.08
C SER A 310 -2.80 -14.74 -23.88
N GLY A 311 -1.51 -15.00 -24.08
CA GLY A 311 -0.58 -15.52 -23.09
C GLY A 311 0.74 -14.73 -23.02
N ILE A 312 1.78 -15.39 -22.55
CA ILE A 312 3.11 -14.77 -22.35
C ILE A 312 3.71 -14.21 -23.65
N GLU A 313 3.33 -14.76 -24.81
CA GLU A 313 3.80 -14.31 -26.13
C GLU A 313 3.44 -12.84 -26.40
N VAL A 314 2.35 -12.33 -25.82
CA VAL A 314 2.00 -10.91 -25.89
C VAL A 314 3.00 -10.05 -25.10
N VAL A 315 3.46 -10.56 -23.96
CA VAL A 315 4.42 -9.87 -23.09
C VAL A 315 5.82 -9.92 -23.69
N GLU A 316 6.23 -11.05 -24.25
CA GLU A 316 7.49 -11.21 -25.00
C GLU A 316 7.53 -10.25 -26.20
N ALA A 317 6.47 -10.20 -26.99
CA ALA A 317 6.39 -9.30 -28.14
C ALA A 317 6.35 -7.82 -27.76
N ALA A 318 5.78 -7.49 -26.58
CA ALA A 318 5.88 -6.15 -26.00
C ALA A 318 7.32 -5.84 -25.55
N LEU A 319 8.00 -6.79 -24.91
CA LEU A 319 9.37 -6.64 -24.41
C LEU A 319 10.36 -6.45 -25.56
N ALA A 320 10.13 -7.10 -26.71
CA ALA A 320 10.88 -6.89 -27.94
C ALA A 320 10.75 -5.47 -28.52
N LYS A 321 9.80 -4.65 -28.05
CA LYS A 321 9.70 -3.22 -28.42
C LYS A 321 10.62 -2.32 -27.61
N ILE A 322 11.22 -2.83 -26.54
CA ILE A 322 12.28 -2.16 -25.82
C ILE A 322 13.58 -2.39 -26.59
N PRO A 323 14.35 -1.33 -26.93
CA PRO A 323 15.62 -1.51 -27.63
C PRO A 323 16.58 -2.40 -26.83
N ALA A 324 17.26 -3.33 -27.50
CA ALA A 324 18.13 -4.32 -26.85
C ALA A 324 19.44 -3.67 -26.34
N GLU A 325 19.90 -2.63 -27.04
CA GLU A 325 21.11 -1.87 -26.73
C GLU A 325 21.03 -1.08 -25.41
N LEU A 326 19.84 -0.94 -24.81
CA LEU A 326 19.68 -0.29 -23.51
C LEU A 326 20.20 -1.15 -22.34
N ASP A 327 20.34 -2.46 -22.52
CA ASP A 327 20.77 -3.42 -21.48
C ASP A 327 20.05 -3.24 -20.13
N VAL A 328 18.75 -2.98 -20.21
CA VAL A 328 17.85 -2.71 -19.08
C VAL A 328 16.90 -3.83 -18.79
#